data_AF-A0A958QUP4-F1
#
_entry.id   AF-A0A958QUP4-F1
#
_cell.length_a   1.000
_cell.length_b   1.000
_cell.length_c   1.000
_cell.angle_alpha   90.00
_cell.angle_beta   90.00
_cell.angle_gamma   90.00
#
_symmetry.space_group_name_H-M   'P 1'
#
loop_
_entity.id
_entity.type
_entity.pdbx_description
1 polymer ?
#
loop_
_entity_poly.entity_id
_entity_poly.type
_entity_poly.pdbx_seq_one_letter_code
_entity_poly.pdbx_strand_id
1 'polypeptide(L)'
;MAINIFKLYTLVLLMGCSLNTKIDTAKESSLVDPFEIAIDSTISSITASSASISGVCPENVDSVTVSVNSGSPQIFNCVNKTFNGQLDLSSEPDGALELTVSAQDSAGEVYSYDLSISKDTIGPTVSAVSSQSANAVYGIGDTVLVTVTFNEAVT
;
A
#
# COMPACT_ATOMS: atom_id res chain seq x y z
N MET A 1 -7.75 -32.33 6.36
CA MET A 1 -7.87 -31.53 7.60
C MET A 1 -7.27 -30.17 7.28
N ALA A 2 -8.13 -29.20 6.98
CA ALA A 2 -7.70 -27.87 6.54
C ALA A 2 -7.41 -27.00 7.76
N ILE A 3 -6.27 -26.30 7.76
CA ILE A 3 -6.00 -25.21 8.70
C ILE A 3 -5.65 -23.98 7.88
N ASN A 4 -6.63 -23.08 7.80
CA ASN A 4 -6.49 -21.70 7.38
C ASN A 4 -5.63 -20.95 8.41
N ILE A 5 -4.58 -20.27 7.97
CA ILE A 5 -3.88 -19.26 8.77
C ILE A 5 -4.13 -17.91 8.08
N PHE A 6 -5.05 -17.16 8.68
CA PHE A 6 -5.28 -15.75 8.38
C PHE A 6 -5.11 -14.99 9.70
N LYS A 7 -4.17 -14.03 9.68
CA LYS A 7 -4.10 -12.79 10.47
C LYS A 7 -4.19 -12.87 12.01
N LEU A 8 -3.06 -12.55 12.65
CA LEU A 8 -3.06 -11.66 13.81
C LEU A 8 -1.75 -10.85 13.87
N TYR A 9 -1.77 -9.66 13.25
CA TYR A 9 -0.77 -8.61 13.43
C TYR A 9 -1.41 -7.50 14.27
N THR A 10 -0.82 -7.15 15.44
CA THR A 10 -1.03 -5.86 16.13
C THR A 10 0.23 -5.46 16.90
N LEU A 11 1.11 -4.73 16.21
CA LEU A 11 1.63 -3.37 16.49
C LEU A 11 2.09 -2.92 17.92
N VAL A 12 3.14 -2.06 17.91
CA VAL A 12 3.51 -0.99 18.89
C VAL A 12 4.52 -1.40 19.99
N LEU A 13 5.63 -0.72 20.35
CA LEU A 13 6.15 0.65 20.15
C LEU A 13 7.69 0.73 20.39
N LEU A 14 8.30 1.74 19.75
CA LEU A 14 9.52 2.53 20.02
C LEU A 14 10.61 2.11 21.04
N MET A 15 11.84 2.29 20.55
CA MET A 15 13.03 2.87 21.19
C MET A 15 13.23 2.64 22.69
N GLY A 16 14.27 1.87 22.99
CA GLY A 16 15.02 1.96 24.24
C GLY A 16 14.57 1.00 25.32
N CYS A 17 14.85 -0.30 25.14
CA CYS A 17 15.02 -1.16 26.31
C CYS A 17 16.05 -2.24 26.01
N SER A 18 17.20 -2.16 26.69
CA SER A 18 18.07 -3.31 26.87
C SER A 18 17.40 -4.23 27.89
N LEU A 19 16.93 -5.41 27.47
CA LEU A 19 16.66 -6.51 28.37
C LEU A 19 17.63 -7.66 28.07
N ASN A 20 18.73 -7.68 28.82
CA ASN A 20 19.42 -8.92 29.12
C ASN A 20 18.65 -9.64 30.24
N THR A 21 17.91 -10.71 29.93
CA THR A 21 17.68 -11.82 30.88
C THR A 21 17.49 -13.11 30.10
N LYS A 22 18.39 -14.06 30.36
CA LYS A 22 18.50 -15.38 29.74
C LYS A 22 17.19 -16.17 29.85
N ILE A 23 16.57 -16.49 28.70
CA ILE A 23 15.65 -17.63 28.52
C ILE A 23 16.05 -18.31 27.20
N ASP A 24 16.08 -19.63 27.26
CA ASP A 24 16.63 -20.63 26.35
C ASP A 24 16.50 -20.43 24.84
N THR A 25 17.54 -20.89 24.14
CA THR A 25 17.54 -21.25 22.71
C THR A 25 17.10 -20.15 21.74
N ALA A 26 17.77 -18.99 21.79
CA ALA A 26 17.88 -18.17 20.60
C ALA A 26 18.83 -18.90 19.62
N LYS A 27 18.26 -19.84 18.84
CA LYS A 27 18.74 -20.10 17.49
C LYS A 27 18.97 -18.71 16.90
N GLU A 28 20.18 -18.44 16.46
CA GLU A 28 20.52 -17.24 15.69
C GLU A 28 19.39 -17.07 14.68
N SER A 29 18.50 -16.12 14.97
CA SER A 29 17.25 -15.98 14.23
C SER A 29 17.60 -15.17 13.00
N SER A 30 18.36 -15.84 12.14
CA SER A 30 18.41 -15.68 10.70
C SER A 30 16.99 -15.81 10.14
N LEU A 31 16.13 -14.88 10.53
CA LEU A 31 14.84 -14.59 9.92
C LEU A 31 15.05 -13.26 9.18
N VAL A 32 15.93 -13.30 8.18
CA VAL A 32 15.66 -12.53 6.97
C VAL A 32 14.43 -13.20 6.37
N ASP A 33 13.28 -12.54 6.47
CA ASP A 33 12.07 -12.93 5.76
C ASP A 33 12.44 -13.05 4.28
N PRO A 34 12.39 -14.24 3.66
CA PRO A 34 13.04 -14.46 2.36
C PRO A 34 12.33 -13.74 1.19
N PHE A 35 11.25 -13.00 1.48
CA PHE A 35 10.42 -12.33 0.49
C PHE A 35 9.88 -11.00 1.02
N GLU A 36 10.77 -10.12 1.47
CA GLU A 36 10.39 -8.74 1.78
C GLU A 36 10.10 -7.98 0.48
N ILE A 37 8.82 -7.71 0.22
CA ILE A 37 8.37 -6.85 -0.88
C ILE A 37 8.21 -5.44 -0.33
N ALA A 38 8.91 -4.50 -0.94
CA ALA A 38 8.75 -3.08 -0.68
C ALA A 38 7.93 -2.44 -1.82
N ILE A 39 6.80 -1.84 -1.46
CA ILE A 39 5.95 -1.03 -2.33
C ILE A 39 5.42 0.14 -1.52
N ASP A 40 5.16 1.26 -2.18
CA ASP A 40 4.43 2.36 -1.55
C ASP A 40 3.00 1.90 -1.20
N SER A 41 2.68 1.89 0.10
CA SER A 41 1.39 1.45 0.62
C SER A 41 0.24 2.42 0.30
N THR A 42 0.57 3.65 -0.10
CA THR A 42 -0.41 4.72 -0.36
C THR A 42 -0.03 5.51 -1.61
N ILE A 43 -0.84 5.45 -2.66
CA ILE A 43 -0.57 6.16 -3.91
C ILE A 43 -1.45 7.42 -4.01
N SER A 44 -0.85 8.60 -3.91
CA SER A 44 -1.56 9.90 -3.94
C SER A 44 -0.89 10.96 -4.86
N SER A 45 -1.38 11.06 -6.09
CA SER A 45 -1.05 12.05 -7.16
C SER A 45 0.39 12.09 -7.75
N ILE A 46 0.48 12.35 -9.07
CA ILE A 46 1.63 12.34 -10.02
C ILE A 46 2.34 10.98 -10.27
N THR A 47 2.31 10.05 -9.32
CA THR A 47 2.61 8.61 -9.51
C THR A 47 1.33 7.77 -9.57
N ALA A 48 0.16 8.42 -9.72
CA ALA A 48 -1.18 7.84 -9.70
C ALA A 48 -1.41 6.63 -10.63
N SER A 49 -0.66 6.55 -11.73
CA SER A 49 -0.72 5.44 -12.69
C SER A 49 0.32 4.36 -12.42
N SER A 50 1.22 4.52 -11.45
CA SER A 50 2.27 3.53 -11.20
C SER A 50 2.91 3.62 -9.80
N ALA A 51 3.02 2.49 -9.11
CA ALA A 51 3.76 2.37 -7.85
C ALA A 51 5.17 1.83 -8.09
N SER A 52 6.17 2.34 -7.36
CA SER A 52 7.49 1.69 -7.34
C SER A 52 7.40 0.42 -6.50
N ILE A 53 7.78 -0.71 -7.07
CA ILE A 53 7.81 -2.01 -6.39
C ILE A 53 9.22 -2.58 -6.46
N SER A 54 9.64 -3.21 -5.37
CA SER A 54 10.92 -3.92 -5.29
C SER A 54 10.85 -5.07 -4.30
N GLY A 55 11.77 -6.00 -4.40
CA GLY A 55 11.87 -7.10 -3.44
C GLY A 55 12.98 -8.07 -3.79
N VAL A 56 13.06 -9.12 -2.98
CA VAL A 56 13.99 -10.24 -3.18
C VAL A 56 13.28 -11.34 -3.95
N CYS A 57 13.97 -11.94 -4.92
CA CYS A 57 13.47 -13.11 -5.63
C CYS A 57 13.85 -14.40 -4.90
N PRO A 58 12.96 -15.40 -4.88
CA PRO A 58 13.32 -16.74 -4.42
C PRO A 58 14.46 -17.35 -5.25
N GLU A 59 15.12 -18.37 -4.71
CA GLU A 59 16.20 -19.04 -5.44
C GLU A 59 15.67 -19.75 -6.69
N ASN A 60 16.44 -19.70 -7.79
CA ASN A 60 16.08 -20.33 -9.06
C ASN A 60 14.77 -19.85 -9.71
N VAL A 61 14.39 -18.60 -9.43
CA VAL A 61 13.29 -17.87 -10.06
C VAL A 61 13.86 -16.82 -11.02
N ASP A 62 13.41 -16.84 -12.27
CA ASP A 62 13.83 -15.88 -13.30
C ASP A 62 12.95 -14.62 -13.32
N SER A 63 11.70 -14.72 -12.89
CA SER A 63 10.76 -13.61 -12.87
C SER A 63 9.69 -13.72 -11.78
N VAL A 64 9.26 -12.58 -11.29
CA VAL A 64 8.14 -12.42 -10.38
C VAL A 64 6.95 -11.82 -11.15
N THR A 65 5.76 -12.33 -10.87
CA THR A 65 4.51 -11.84 -11.44
C THR A 65 3.71 -11.14 -10.36
N VAL A 66 3.29 -9.90 -10.61
CA VAL A 66 2.43 -9.11 -9.72
C VAL A 66 1.10 -8.91 -10.41
N SER A 67 0.04 -9.39 -9.77
CA SER A 67 -1.34 -9.17 -10.20
C SER A 67 -1.99 -8.20 -9.24
N VAL A 68 -2.74 -7.24 -9.77
CA VAL A 68 -3.51 -6.28 -8.97
C VAL A 68 -4.99 -6.59 -9.17
N ASN A 69 -5.71 -6.86 -8.08
CA ASN A 69 -7.09 -7.35 -8.10
C ASN A 69 -7.25 -8.54 -9.07
N SER A 70 -8.21 -8.46 -9.99
CA SER A 70 -8.42 -9.41 -11.09
C SER A 70 -7.83 -8.92 -12.41
N GLY A 71 -6.88 -7.98 -12.35
CA GLY A 71 -6.25 -7.33 -13.49
C GLY A 71 -5.25 -8.22 -14.23
N SER A 72 -4.65 -7.65 -15.29
CA SER A 72 -3.64 -8.35 -16.07
C SER A 72 -2.33 -8.50 -15.28
N PRO A 73 -1.70 -9.68 -15.25
CA PRO A 73 -0.46 -9.87 -14.53
C PRO A 73 0.67 -9.03 -15.13
N GLN A 74 1.48 -8.43 -14.26
CA GLN A 74 2.67 -7.65 -14.62
C GLN A 74 3.93 -8.40 -14.22
N ILE A 75 4.91 -8.49 -15.12
CA ILE A 75 6.09 -9.34 -14.95
C ILE A 75 7.33 -8.49 -14.68
N PHE A 76 8.08 -8.85 -13.64
CA PHE A 76 9.35 -8.24 -13.26
C PHE A 76 10.46 -9.29 -13.30
N ASN A 77 11.55 -8.96 -13.99
CA ASN A 77 12.68 -9.88 -14.11
C ASN A 77 13.52 -9.85 -12.83
N CYS A 78 13.94 -11.03 -12.40
CA CYS A 78 14.89 -11.19 -11.31
C CYS A 78 16.31 -10.97 -11.82
N VAL A 79 17.02 -10.02 -11.23
CA VAL A 79 18.43 -9.75 -11.50
C VAL A 79 19.18 -9.79 -10.17
N ASN A 80 20.20 -10.64 -10.09
CA ASN A 80 21.01 -10.81 -8.88
C ASN A 80 20.16 -11.07 -7.60
N LYS A 81 19.15 -11.94 -7.71
CA LYS A 81 18.19 -12.26 -6.63
C LYS A 81 17.29 -11.09 -6.19
N THR A 82 17.16 -10.04 -6.99
CA THR A 82 16.29 -8.90 -6.69
C THR A 82 15.42 -8.54 -7.89
N PHE A 83 14.25 -7.98 -7.65
CA PHE A 83 13.44 -7.33 -8.68
C PHE A 83 13.12 -5.91 -8.23
N ASN A 84 12.99 -5.02 -9.20
CA ASN A 84 12.51 -3.66 -8.98
C ASN A 84 11.88 -3.14 -10.28
N GLY A 85 10.97 -2.19 -10.15
CA GLY A 85 10.36 -1.54 -11.29
C GLY A 85 9.16 -0.71 -10.91
N GLN A 86 8.40 -0.32 -11.93
CA GLN A 86 7.11 0.32 -11.76
C GLN A 86 6.00 -0.67 -12.04
N LEU A 87 5.11 -0.81 -11.08
CA LEU A 87 3.82 -1.48 -11.21
C LEU A 87 2.83 -0.48 -11.78
N ASP A 88 2.27 -0.75 -12.95
CA ASP A 88 1.22 0.04 -13.57
C ASP A 88 -0.11 -0.20 -12.82
N LEU A 89 -0.68 0.91 -12.35
CA LEU A 89 -1.97 0.97 -11.67
C LEU A 89 -2.95 1.85 -12.45
N SER A 90 -2.63 2.25 -13.68
CA SER A 90 -3.46 3.17 -14.47
C SER A 90 -4.85 2.64 -14.77
N SER A 91 -4.99 1.31 -14.91
CA SER A 91 -6.28 0.64 -15.11
C SER A 91 -7.08 0.43 -13.81
N GLU A 92 -6.44 0.58 -12.66
CA GLU A 92 -7.05 0.27 -11.38
C GLU A 92 -7.80 1.49 -10.80
N PRO A 93 -9.01 1.30 -10.25
CA PRO A 93 -9.78 2.37 -9.66
C PRO A 93 -9.16 2.85 -8.33
N ASP A 94 -9.59 4.02 -7.86
CA ASP A 94 -9.31 4.46 -6.50
C ASP A 94 -10.02 3.55 -5.47
N GLY A 95 -9.39 3.39 -4.31
CA GLY A 95 -9.82 2.48 -3.25
C GLY A 95 -8.73 1.51 -2.82
N ALA A 96 -9.15 0.43 -2.17
CA ALA A 96 -8.25 -0.65 -1.77
C ALA A 96 -7.90 -1.52 -2.99
N LEU A 97 -6.61 -1.77 -3.17
CA LEU A 97 -6.07 -2.65 -4.20
C LEU A 97 -5.41 -3.84 -3.53
N GLU A 98 -5.85 -5.04 -3.90
CA GLU A 98 -5.27 -6.29 -3.41
C GLU A 98 -4.24 -6.77 -4.43
N LEU A 99 -2.98 -6.89 -4.01
CA LEU A 99 -1.88 -7.32 -4.86
C LEU A 99 -1.50 -8.75 -4.50
N THR A 100 -1.38 -9.60 -5.50
CA THR A 100 -0.80 -10.93 -5.38
C THR A 100 0.51 -10.97 -6.13
N VAL A 101 1.59 -11.18 -5.40
CA VAL A 101 2.92 -11.39 -5.96
C VAL A 101 3.20 -12.88 -5.97
N SER A 102 3.48 -13.43 -7.14
CA SER A 102 3.72 -14.86 -7.33
C SER A 102 4.99 -15.11 -8.13
N ALA A 103 5.63 -16.24 -7.85
CA ALA A 103 6.78 -16.72 -8.58
C ALA A 103 6.72 -18.24 -8.67
N GLN A 104 7.32 -18.79 -9.72
CA GLN A 104 7.51 -20.23 -9.85
C GLN A 104 8.97 -20.51 -10.16
N ASP A 105 9.57 -21.47 -9.45
CA ASP A 105 10.92 -21.93 -9.76
C ASP A 105 10.94 -22.90 -10.95
N SER A 106 12.14 -23.20 -11.44
CA SER A 106 12.33 -24.18 -12.52
C SER A 106 11.87 -25.62 -12.19
N ALA A 107 11.67 -25.94 -10.91
CA ALA A 107 11.18 -27.24 -10.45
C ALA A 107 9.65 -27.28 -10.31
N GLY A 108 8.98 -26.14 -10.47
CA GLY A 108 7.53 -25.99 -10.39
C GLY A 108 7.01 -25.56 -9.01
N GLU A 109 7.87 -25.29 -8.04
CA GLU A 109 7.50 -24.76 -6.72
C GLU A 109 6.94 -23.34 -6.87
N VAL A 110 5.80 -23.07 -6.25
CA VAL A 110 5.10 -21.78 -6.36
C VAL A 110 5.21 -21.01 -5.05
N TYR A 111 5.65 -19.77 -5.15
CA TYR A 111 5.69 -18.79 -4.08
C TYR A 111 4.57 -17.78 -4.32
N SER A 112 3.85 -17.40 -3.26
CA SER A 112 2.78 -16.42 -3.33
C SER A 112 2.75 -15.55 -2.08
N TYR A 113 2.55 -14.25 -2.26
CA TYR A 113 2.42 -13.27 -1.19
C TYR A 113 1.34 -12.25 -1.55
N ASP A 114 0.42 -12.02 -0.62
CA ASP A 114 -0.67 -11.06 -0.79
C ASP A 114 -0.43 -9.84 0.08
N LEU A 115 -0.61 -8.66 -0.51
CA LEU A 115 -0.53 -7.37 0.20
C LEU A 115 -1.64 -6.44 -0.29
N SER A 116 -2.00 -5.47 0.55
CA SER A 116 -3.05 -4.50 0.23
C SER A 116 -2.48 -3.09 0.29
N ILE A 117 -2.78 -2.28 -0.73
CA ILE A 117 -2.42 -0.86 -0.79
C ILE A 117 -3.67 -0.01 -1.03
N SER A 118 -3.60 1.29 -0.74
CA SER A 118 -4.69 2.22 -1.07
C SER A 118 -4.26 3.17 -2.19
N LYS A 119 -5.11 3.32 -3.20
CA LYS A 119 -4.97 4.29 -4.26
C LYS A 119 -6.00 5.41 -4.08
N ASP A 120 -5.53 6.65 -4.07
CA ASP A 120 -6.38 7.83 -3.98
C ASP A 120 -5.83 8.94 -4.89
N THR A 121 -6.52 9.17 -6.00
CA THR A 121 -6.07 10.08 -7.06
C THR A 121 -7.07 11.19 -7.34
N ILE A 122 -8.26 11.11 -6.74
CA ILE A 122 -9.29 12.12 -6.81
C ILE A 122 -9.09 13.10 -5.65
N GLY A 123 -8.88 14.37 -6.00
CA GLY A 123 -8.78 15.42 -5.00
C GLY A 123 -10.15 15.89 -4.48
N PRO A 124 -10.16 16.63 -3.35
CA PRO A 124 -11.39 17.09 -2.71
C PRO A 124 -12.20 18.00 -3.62
N THR A 125 -13.50 17.73 -3.66
CA THR A 125 -14.52 18.51 -4.36
C THR A 125 -15.46 19.18 -3.37
N VAL A 126 -15.94 20.37 -3.72
CA VAL A 126 -16.93 21.09 -2.91
C VAL A 126 -18.28 20.37 -3.05
N SER A 127 -18.81 19.88 -1.92
CA SER A 127 -20.10 19.18 -1.85
C SER A 127 -21.24 20.13 -1.48
N ALA A 128 -20.97 21.17 -0.68
CA ALA A 128 -21.96 22.18 -0.33
C ALA A 128 -21.31 23.53 -0.03
N VAL A 129 -22.08 24.59 -0.29
CA VAL A 129 -21.77 25.94 0.17
C VAL A 129 -23.01 26.47 0.89
N SER A 130 -22.83 26.94 2.11
CA SER A 130 -23.92 27.49 2.92
C SER A 130 -23.47 28.74 3.65
N SER A 131 -24.43 29.55 4.08
CA SER A 131 -24.21 30.72 4.91
C SER A 131 -25.25 30.73 6.01
N GLN A 132 -24.83 31.13 7.21
CA GLN A 132 -25.76 31.41 8.31
C GLN A 132 -26.30 32.85 8.26
N SER A 133 -25.71 33.69 7.41
CA SER A 133 -26.15 35.07 7.23
C SER A 133 -27.47 35.08 6.45
N ALA A 134 -28.43 35.89 6.88
CA ALA A 134 -29.73 35.99 6.21
C ALA A 134 -29.60 36.56 4.79
N ASN A 135 -30.58 36.30 3.93
CA ASN A 135 -30.60 36.93 2.61
C ASN A 135 -30.90 38.43 2.76
N ALA A 136 -29.93 39.29 2.45
CA ALA A 136 -30.01 40.74 2.62
C ALA A 136 -29.03 41.49 1.70
N VAL A 137 -29.14 42.81 1.67
CA VAL A 137 -28.12 43.69 1.09
C VAL A 137 -27.06 43.95 2.15
N TYR A 138 -25.80 43.69 1.81
CA TYR A 138 -24.66 43.90 2.68
C TYR A 138 -23.86 45.13 2.21
N GLY A 139 -23.47 45.98 3.17
CA GLY A 139 -22.70 47.18 2.95
C GLY A 139 -21.19 46.93 2.91
N ILE A 140 -20.43 47.98 2.63
CA ILE A 140 -18.97 47.93 2.68
C ILE A 140 -18.53 47.71 4.13
N GLY A 141 -17.75 46.66 4.37
CA GLY A 141 -17.24 46.28 5.70
C GLY A 141 -18.06 45.21 6.42
N ASP A 142 -19.19 44.77 5.85
CA ASP A 142 -19.96 43.65 6.41
C ASP A 142 -19.24 42.31 6.16
N THR A 143 -19.32 41.42 7.14
CA THR A 143 -18.79 40.05 7.05
C THR A 143 -19.93 39.06 6.86
N VAL A 144 -19.91 38.34 5.75
CA VAL A 144 -20.82 37.20 5.49
C VAL A 144 -20.05 35.92 5.74
N LEU A 145 -20.49 35.14 6.72
CA LEU A 145 -19.86 33.86 7.01
C LEU A 145 -20.30 32.83 5.96
N VAL A 146 -19.33 32.23 5.29
CA VAL A 146 -19.55 31.15 4.33
C VAL A 146 -18.90 29.89 4.86
N THR A 147 -19.68 28.83 4.91
CA THR A 147 -19.21 27.47 5.20
C THR A 147 -19.17 26.69 3.90
N VAL A 148 -17.98 26.24 3.54
CA VAL A 148 -17.75 25.34 2.41
C VAL A 148 -17.51 23.94 2.97
N THR A 149 -18.28 22.98 2.48
CA THR A 149 -18.14 21.57 2.81
C THR A 149 -17.51 20.86 1.61
N PHE A 150 -16.47 20.08 1.87
CA PHE A 150 -15.84 19.19 0.89
C PHE A 150 -16.35 17.76 1.07
N ASN A 151 -16.29 16.95 0.02
CA ASN A 151 -16.64 15.51 0.08
C ASN A 151 -15.57 14.67 0.83
N GLU A 152 -14.35 15.20 0.96
CA GLU A 152 -13.25 14.58 1.70
C GLU A 152 -12.33 15.65 2.30
N ALA A 153 -11.30 15.23 3.03
CA ALA A 153 -10.36 16.13 3.66
C ALA A 153 -9.50 16.87 2.63
N VAL A 154 -9.21 18.15 2.89
CA VAL A 154 -8.28 18.94 2.08
C VAL A 154 -6.90 18.84 2.72
N THR A 155 -5.95 18.21 2.02
CA THR A 155 -4.58 17.97 2.51
C THR A 155 -3.54 18.43 1.50
#